data_AF-F6EFQ2-F1
#
_entry.id   AF-F6EFQ2-F1
#
_cell.length_a   1.000
_cell.length_b   1.000
_cell.length_c   1.000
_cell.angle_alpha   90.00
_cell.angle_beta   90.00
_cell.angle_gamma   90.00
#
_symmetry.space_group_name_H-M   'P 1'
#
loop_
_entity.id
_entity.type
_entity.pdbx_description
1 polymer ?
#
loop_
_entity_poly.entity_id
_entity_poly.type
_entity_poly.pdbx_seq_one_letter_code
_entity_poly.pdbx_strand_id
1 'polypeptide(L)'
;MSLVELEESGPQDAQTAWPGLLRVQPRSILALTVAALGLAWLAVSLIDVAGLIDISGDVPLWLSLFNEGIVEVVQWILNALAVVAAGYIAGRLAGGRYAGGASFFFVLSIGLALILIEEAGNVRLALAEYLGAMFGGEILGMHPHVVGAAPVYAVLAFFPVYALLRYGKYVWRAPTARWYLVLTYCLYAGSQLAALTSHLAGVWYAKAGNAVNELIFGGGLPPLPNVSQGVTDYFIVDSLVEETIELLAVATMLAMILAYIHDVRRGAVPVPRSPDRDQAST
;
A
#
# COMPACT_ATOMS: atom_id res chain seq x y z
N MET A 1 -29.22 -21.77 -35.50
CA MET A 1 -28.01 -21.31 -34.82
C MET A 1 -27.47 -22.48 -34.04
N SER A 2 -26.41 -23.10 -34.51
CA SER A 2 -25.92 -24.35 -33.92
C SER A 2 -25.16 -24.05 -32.63
N LEU A 3 -25.12 -24.99 -31.68
CA LEU A 3 -24.29 -24.88 -30.46
C LEU A 3 -22.80 -24.63 -30.77
N VAL A 4 -22.36 -24.98 -31.99
CA VAL A 4 -20.99 -24.75 -32.49
C VAL A 4 -20.76 -23.28 -32.85
N GLU A 5 -21.78 -22.55 -33.32
CA GLU A 5 -21.66 -21.12 -33.63
C GLU A 5 -21.66 -20.23 -32.37
N LEU A 6 -22.23 -20.70 -31.26
CA LEU A 6 -22.17 -20.02 -29.96
C LEU A 6 -20.81 -20.22 -29.26
N GLU A 7 -20.05 -21.25 -29.61
CA GLU A 7 -18.67 -21.46 -29.12
C GLU A 7 -17.63 -20.68 -29.95
N GLU A 8 -17.88 -20.43 -31.24
CA GLU A 8 -16.97 -19.65 -32.09
C GLU A 8 -17.17 -18.14 -32.01
N SER A 9 -18.26 -17.65 -31.42
CA SER A 9 -18.26 -16.33 -30.78
C SER A 9 -17.44 -16.35 -29.48
N GLY A 10 -16.20 -16.81 -29.60
CA GLY A 10 -15.20 -16.72 -28.55
C GLY A 10 -15.07 -15.26 -28.10
N PRO A 11 -14.68 -15.02 -26.85
CA PRO A 11 -14.76 -13.70 -26.22
C PRO A 11 -13.86 -12.68 -26.92
N GLN A 12 -14.37 -12.09 -28.00
CA GLN A 12 -13.91 -10.84 -28.60
C GLN A 12 -14.04 -9.68 -27.59
N ASP A 13 -14.75 -9.88 -26.47
CA ASP A 13 -14.92 -8.93 -25.39
C ASP A 13 -13.63 -8.50 -24.69
N ALA A 14 -12.55 -9.31 -24.77
CA ALA A 14 -11.24 -8.90 -24.27
C ALA A 14 -10.60 -7.76 -25.10
N GLN A 15 -11.12 -7.50 -26.31
CA GLN A 15 -10.69 -6.40 -27.18
C GLN A 15 -11.56 -5.15 -27.07
N THR A 16 -12.63 -5.15 -26.26
CA THR A 16 -13.36 -3.90 -25.98
C THR A 16 -12.39 -2.88 -25.38
N ALA A 17 -12.50 -1.63 -25.82
CA ALA A 17 -11.53 -0.59 -25.48
C ALA A 17 -11.42 -0.43 -23.96
N TRP A 18 -10.22 -0.68 -23.41
CA TRP A 18 -9.93 -0.42 -22.00
C TRP A 18 -10.05 1.09 -21.72
N PRO A 19 -10.64 1.50 -20.58
CA PRO A 19 -10.68 2.91 -20.16
C PRO A 19 -9.30 3.56 -20.25
N GLY A 20 -9.25 4.83 -20.68
CA GLY A 20 -7.99 5.55 -20.90
C GLY A 20 -7.08 5.55 -19.66
N LEU A 21 -7.65 5.71 -18.47
CA LEU A 21 -6.94 5.70 -17.19
C LEU A 21 -6.21 4.37 -16.92
N LEU A 22 -6.73 3.24 -17.42
CA LEU A 22 -6.10 1.92 -17.29
C LEU A 22 -5.02 1.65 -18.36
N ARG A 23 -4.69 2.66 -19.17
CA ARG A 23 -3.60 2.61 -20.16
C ARG A 23 -2.34 3.34 -19.69
N VAL A 24 -2.40 3.99 -18.52
CA VAL A 24 -1.23 4.63 -17.92
C VAL A 24 -0.12 3.60 -17.73
N GLN A 25 1.11 3.98 -18.06
CA GLN A 25 2.25 3.08 -17.90
C GLN A 25 2.54 2.89 -16.40
N PRO A 26 2.68 1.64 -15.91
CA PRO A 26 2.96 1.37 -14.49
C PRO A 26 4.18 2.11 -13.95
N ARG A 27 5.22 2.22 -14.79
CA ARG A 27 6.47 2.91 -14.47
C ARG A 27 6.26 4.41 -14.23
N SER A 28 5.29 5.03 -14.90
CA SER A 28 5.00 6.45 -14.74
C SER A 28 4.41 6.75 -13.36
N ILE A 29 3.55 5.87 -12.83
CA ILE A 29 3.04 6.02 -11.45
C ILE A 29 4.21 6.03 -10.47
N LEU A 30 5.06 5.00 -10.50
CA LEU A 30 6.19 4.91 -9.58
C LEU A 30 7.19 6.07 -9.75
N ALA A 31 7.50 6.46 -10.99
CA ALA A 31 8.42 7.57 -11.24
C ALA A 31 7.88 8.90 -10.72
N LEU A 32 6.58 9.16 -10.89
CA LEU A 32 5.94 10.36 -10.35
C LEU A 32 5.92 10.34 -8.82
N THR A 33 5.61 9.21 -8.20
CA THR A 33 5.63 9.06 -6.74
C THR A 33 7.04 9.28 -6.18
N VAL A 34 8.06 8.65 -6.76
CA VAL A 34 9.47 8.85 -6.35
C VAL A 34 9.91 10.30 -6.55
N ALA A 35 9.52 10.94 -7.66
CA ALA A 35 9.83 12.35 -7.88
C ALA A 35 9.13 13.26 -6.86
N ALA A 36 7.85 13.01 -6.55
CA ALA A 36 7.11 13.77 -5.55
C ALA A 36 7.72 13.62 -4.15
N LEU A 37 8.06 12.39 -3.74
CA LEU A 37 8.76 12.12 -2.49
C LEU A 37 10.14 12.80 -2.47
N GLY A 38 10.92 12.71 -3.56
CA GLY A 38 12.21 13.39 -3.66
C GLY A 38 12.09 14.91 -3.49
N LEU A 39 11.04 15.52 -4.06
CA LEU A 39 10.75 16.93 -3.88
C LEU A 39 10.32 17.27 -2.44
N ALA A 40 9.51 16.41 -1.79
CA ALA A 40 9.12 16.59 -0.40
C ALA A 40 10.32 16.51 0.56
N TRP A 41 11.17 15.50 0.39
CA TRP A 41 12.42 15.35 1.16
C TRP A 41 13.40 16.51 0.91
N LEU A 42 13.49 16.98 -0.34
CA LEU A 42 14.28 18.17 -0.68
C LEU A 42 13.72 19.42 0.00
N ALA A 43 12.39 19.60 0.01
CA ALA A 43 11.75 20.73 0.68
C ALA A 43 12.06 20.73 2.18
N VAL A 44 11.96 19.58 2.86
CA VAL A 44 12.37 19.42 4.27
C VAL A 44 13.84 19.81 4.45
N SER A 45 14.73 19.30 3.62
CA SER A 45 16.17 19.59 3.73
C SER A 45 16.48 21.08 3.54
N LEU A 46 15.82 21.74 2.59
CA LEU A 46 16.06 23.15 2.30
C LEU A 46 15.42 24.10 3.33
N ILE A 47 14.25 23.74 3.85
CA ILE A 47 13.47 24.63 4.70
C ILE A 47 13.73 24.34 6.17
N ASP A 48 13.50 23.12 6.63
CA ASP A 48 13.66 22.76 8.05
C ASP A 48 15.14 22.71 8.47
N VAL A 49 16.02 22.16 7.62
CA VAL A 49 17.44 21.95 7.98
C VAL A 49 18.31 23.14 7.58
N ALA A 50 18.21 23.60 6.33
CA ALA A 50 19.03 24.71 5.85
C ALA A 50 18.45 26.10 6.19
N GLY A 51 17.21 26.18 6.68
CA GLY A 51 16.59 27.44 7.10
C GLY A 51 16.41 28.45 5.97
N LEU A 52 16.27 28.01 4.71
CA LEU A 52 16.18 28.93 3.56
C LEU A 52 14.88 29.74 3.53
N ILE A 53 13.82 29.24 4.18
CA ILE A 53 12.54 29.91 4.32
C ILE A 53 12.15 29.85 5.79
N ASP A 54 11.92 31.01 6.40
CA ASP A 54 11.41 31.08 7.76
C ASP A 54 9.90 30.78 7.76
N ILE A 55 9.55 29.53 8.06
CA ILE A 55 8.17 29.15 8.34
C ILE A 55 7.96 29.47 9.83
N SER A 56 7.42 30.65 10.12
CA SER A 56 7.07 31.11 11.47
C SER A 56 5.89 30.34 12.11
N GLY A 57 5.65 29.10 11.67
CA GLY A 57 4.67 28.19 12.25
C GLY A 57 5.29 27.37 13.38
N ASP A 58 4.47 26.99 14.36
CA ASP A 58 4.91 26.17 15.49
C ASP A 58 5.28 24.72 15.07
N VAL A 59 4.88 24.29 13.87
CA VAL A 59 5.02 22.90 13.40
C VAL A 59 6.05 22.82 12.26
N PRO A 60 7.08 21.97 12.38
CA PRO A 60 8.05 21.72 11.30
C PRO A 60 7.41 21.29 9.98
N LEU A 61 8.07 21.60 8.86
CA LEU A 61 7.56 21.24 7.54
C LEU A 61 7.51 19.72 7.34
N TRP A 62 8.51 18.98 7.84
CA TRP A 62 8.56 17.52 7.73
C TRP A 62 7.33 16.87 8.37
N LEU A 63 6.84 17.40 9.48
CA LEU A 63 5.63 16.88 10.10
C LEU A 63 4.40 17.30 9.27
N SER A 64 4.32 18.56 8.89
CA SER A 64 3.18 19.13 8.15
C SER A 64 2.99 18.53 6.75
N LEU A 65 4.06 18.07 6.09
CA LEU A 65 3.99 17.44 4.78
C LEU A 65 3.59 15.96 4.86
N PHE A 66 4.07 15.27 5.89
CA PHE A 66 3.99 13.81 5.96
C PHE A 66 2.88 13.30 6.89
N ASN A 67 2.66 13.89 8.07
CA ASN A 67 1.66 13.46 9.04
C ASN A 67 0.34 14.23 8.87
N GLU A 68 -0.74 13.54 8.48
CA GLU A 68 -2.03 14.14 8.07
C GLU A 68 -1.87 15.19 6.95
N GLY A 69 -0.71 15.14 6.28
CA GLY A 69 -0.27 16.12 5.32
C GLY A 69 -0.60 15.75 3.88
N ILE A 70 0.04 16.44 2.93
CA ILE A 70 -0.19 16.19 1.50
C ILE A 70 0.24 14.78 1.08
N VAL A 71 1.28 14.21 1.71
CA VAL A 71 1.78 12.86 1.39
C VAL A 71 0.72 11.82 1.71
N GLU A 72 0.16 11.88 2.92
CA GLU A 72 -0.88 10.95 3.37
C GLU A 72 -2.18 11.09 2.55
N VAL A 73 -2.60 12.33 2.24
CA VAL A 73 -3.76 12.56 1.35
C VAL A 73 -3.55 11.95 -0.04
N VAL A 74 -2.35 12.08 -0.60
CA VAL A 74 -2.02 11.45 -1.89
C VAL A 74 -2.03 9.93 -1.77
N GLN A 75 -1.54 9.37 -0.66
CA GLN A 75 -1.64 7.95 -0.36
C GLN A 75 -3.09 7.47 -0.36
N TRP A 76 -4.00 8.14 0.35
CA TRP A 76 -5.42 7.79 0.36
C TRP A 76 -6.04 7.81 -1.03
N ILE A 77 -5.71 8.82 -1.85
CA ILE A 77 -6.18 8.92 -3.23
C ILE A 77 -5.67 7.74 -4.07
N LEU A 78 -4.38 7.41 -3.99
CA LEU A 78 -3.82 6.28 -4.73
C LEU A 78 -4.40 4.94 -4.26
N ASN A 79 -4.68 4.80 -2.96
CA ASN A 79 -5.27 3.60 -2.39
C ASN A 79 -6.71 3.42 -2.87
N ALA A 80 -7.52 4.48 -2.86
CA ALA A 80 -8.86 4.49 -3.44
C ALA A 80 -8.85 4.13 -4.94
N LEU A 81 -7.89 4.65 -5.71
CA LEU A 81 -7.72 4.27 -7.11
C LEU A 81 -7.33 2.81 -7.27
N ALA A 82 -6.47 2.26 -6.39
CA ALA A 82 -6.10 0.85 -6.39
C ALA A 82 -7.30 -0.06 -6.07
N VAL A 83 -8.14 0.31 -5.09
CA VAL A 83 -9.40 -0.39 -4.77
C VAL A 83 -10.31 -0.47 -6.00
N VAL A 84 -10.59 0.68 -6.62
CA VAL A 84 -11.49 0.77 -7.78
C VAL A 84 -10.91 0.02 -8.98
N ALA A 85 -9.61 0.16 -9.26
CA ALA A 85 -8.96 -0.53 -10.36
C ALA A 85 -8.95 -2.05 -10.17
N ALA A 86 -8.70 -2.52 -8.95
CA ALA A 86 -8.74 -3.95 -8.59
C ALA A 86 -10.16 -4.53 -8.70
N GLY A 87 -11.18 -3.82 -8.19
CA GLY A 87 -12.57 -4.24 -8.33
C GLY A 87 -13.02 -4.28 -9.79
N TYR A 88 -12.67 -3.26 -10.57
CA TYR A 88 -13.00 -3.19 -12.00
C TYR A 88 -12.36 -4.33 -12.80
N ILE A 89 -11.06 -4.58 -12.61
CA ILE A 89 -10.38 -5.65 -13.34
C ILE A 89 -10.92 -7.03 -12.92
N ALA A 90 -11.28 -7.21 -11.65
CA ALA A 90 -11.91 -8.44 -11.18
C ALA A 90 -13.23 -8.70 -11.91
N GLY A 91 -14.13 -7.71 -11.96
CA GLY A 91 -15.39 -7.83 -12.68
C GLY A 91 -15.20 -8.09 -14.18
N ARG A 92 -14.25 -7.39 -14.81
CA ARG A 92 -13.99 -7.51 -16.25
C ARG A 92 -13.37 -8.85 -16.67
N LEU A 93 -12.60 -9.48 -15.79
CA LEU A 93 -11.98 -10.78 -16.06
C LEU A 93 -12.82 -11.96 -15.54
N ALA A 94 -13.93 -11.69 -14.84
CA ALA A 94 -14.84 -12.70 -14.34
C ALA A 94 -15.43 -13.53 -15.49
N GLY A 95 -15.51 -14.85 -15.31
CA GLY A 95 -16.06 -15.77 -16.31
C GLY A 95 -15.18 -15.96 -17.57
N GLY A 96 -14.04 -15.28 -17.68
CA GLY A 96 -13.13 -15.39 -18.81
C GLY A 96 -11.95 -16.33 -18.58
N ARG A 97 -11.09 -16.43 -19.61
CA ARG A 97 -9.83 -17.21 -19.59
C ARG A 97 -8.83 -16.81 -18.50
N TYR A 98 -9.05 -15.67 -17.83
CA TYR A 98 -8.22 -15.14 -16.76
C TYR A 98 -8.93 -15.13 -15.39
N ALA A 99 -9.95 -15.97 -15.19
CA ALA A 99 -10.74 -16.03 -13.96
C ALA A 99 -9.89 -16.14 -12.67
N GLY A 100 -8.75 -16.85 -12.70
CA GLY A 100 -7.85 -16.92 -11.55
C GLY A 100 -7.23 -15.57 -11.16
N GLY A 101 -6.91 -14.72 -12.15
CA GLY A 101 -6.51 -13.34 -11.90
C GLY A 101 -7.66 -12.48 -11.40
N ALA A 102 -8.87 -12.71 -11.92
CA ALA A 102 -10.08 -12.04 -11.44
C ALA A 102 -10.30 -12.26 -9.93
N SER A 103 -10.18 -13.52 -9.47
CA SER A 103 -10.30 -13.85 -8.04
C SER A 103 -9.22 -13.18 -7.19
N PHE A 104 -7.98 -13.08 -7.68
CA PHE A 104 -6.92 -12.36 -6.96
C PHE A 104 -7.31 -10.90 -6.73
N PHE A 105 -7.68 -10.17 -7.80
CA PHE A 105 -7.99 -8.75 -7.69
C PHE A 105 -9.29 -8.50 -6.91
N PHE A 106 -10.26 -9.40 -6.95
CA PHE A 106 -11.47 -9.31 -6.15
C PHE A 106 -11.13 -9.34 -4.65
N VAL A 107 -10.43 -10.38 -4.21
CA VAL A 107 -10.04 -10.53 -2.79
C VAL A 107 -9.13 -9.38 -2.37
N LEU A 108 -8.17 -9.01 -3.21
CA LEU A 108 -7.31 -7.87 -2.95
C LEU A 108 -8.13 -6.59 -2.76
N SER A 109 -9.10 -6.30 -3.64
CA SER A 109 -9.92 -5.08 -3.56
C SER A 109 -10.69 -4.96 -2.24
N ILE A 110 -11.15 -6.09 -1.68
CA ILE A 110 -11.78 -6.11 -0.35
C ILE A 110 -10.75 -5.70 0.72
N GLY A 111 -9.55 -6.29 0.68
CA GLY A 111 -8.47 -5.95 1.59
C GLY A 111 -8.07 -4.48 1.53
N LEU A 112 -7.92 -3.94 0.31
CA LEU A 112 -7.58 -2.53 0.11
C LEU A 112 -8.68 -1.58 0.60
N ALA A 113 -9.95 -1.96 0.43
CA ALA A 113 -11.06 -1.17 0.93
C ALA A 113 -11.04 -1.11 2.46
N LEU A 114 -10.73 -2.22 3.13
CA LEU A 114 -10.59 -2.26 4.59
C LEU A 114 -9.40 -1.44 5.08
N ILE A 115 -8.26 -1.52 4.38
CA ILE A 115 -7.08 -0.68 4.67
C ILE A 115 -7.46 0.79 4.56
N LEU A 116 -8.10 1.21 3.46
CA LEU A 116 -8.51 2.59 3.26
C LEU A 116 -9.49 3.08 4.35
N ILE A 117 -10.45 2.24 4.76
CA ILE A 117 -11.39 2.56 5.85
C ILE A 117 -10.64 2.72 7.18
N GLU A 118 -9.65 1.88 7.43
CA GLU A 118 -8.86 1.94 8.66
C GLU A 118 -7.96 3.18 8.69
N GLU A 119 -7.23 3.45 7.61
CA GLU A 119 -6.37 4.64 7.47
C GLU A 119 -7.19 5.93 7.62
N ALA A 120 -8.30 6.07 6.89
CA ALA A 120 -9.12 7.28 6.96
C ALA A 120 -9.93 7.43 8.28
N GLY A 121 -10.21 6.31 8.96
CA GLY A 121 -11.02 6.27 10.17
C GLY A 121 -10.23 6.21 11.47
N ASN A 122 -8.90 6.03 11.37
CA ASN A 122 -7.98 5.80 12.48
C ASN A 122 -8.47 4.73 13.48
N VAL A 123 -9.01 3.63 12.95
CA VAL A 123 -9.72 2.61 13.75
C VAL A 123 -8.77 1.92 14.74
N ARG A 124 -7.50 1.69 14.36
CA ARG A 124 -6.49 1.08 15.23
C ARG A 124 -6.23 1.91 16.48
N LEU A 125 -6.09 3.22 16.33
CA LEU A 125 -5.80 4.13 17.44
C LEU A 125 -7.01 4.25 18.36
N ALA A 126 -8.21 4.42 17.79
CA ALA A 126 -9.44 4.49 18.57
C ALA A 126 -9.64 3.24 19.45
N LEU A 127 -9.36 2.05 18.91
CA LEU A 127 -9.43 0.81 19.69
C LEU A 127 -8.34 0.74 20.78
N ALA A 128 -7.11 1.14 20.46
CA ALA A 128 -6.02 1.20 21.41
C ALA A 128 -6.32 2.13 22.60
N GLU A 129 -6.82 3.33 22.31
CA GLU A 129 -7.23 4.32 23.31
C GLU A 129 -8.38 3.80 24.19
N TYR A 130 -9.40 3.19 23.57
CA TYR A 130 -10.52 2.60 24.30
C TYR A 130 -10.06 1.49 25.26
N LEU A 131 -9.17 0.61 24.80
CA LEU A 131 -8.59 -0.44 25.63
C LEU A 131 -7.72 0.14 26.76
N GLY A 132 -6.91 1.16 26.47
CA GLY A 132 -6.12 1.86 27.48
C GLY A 132 -7.00 2.52 28.56
N ALA A 133 -8.11 3.13 28.17
CA ALA A 133 -9.06 3.73 29.10
C ALA A 133 -9.75 2.70 30.01
N MET A 134 -10.03 1.50 29.50
CA MET A 134 -10.70 0.45 30.27
C MET A 134 -9.77 -0.38 31.15
N PHE A 135 -8.58 -0.71 30.64
CA PHE A 135 -7.67 -1.67 31.29
C PHE A 135 -6.39 -1.04 31.85
N GLY A 136 -6.18 0.27 31.63
CA GLY A 136 -5.03 1.02 32.12
C GLY A 136 -3.85 1.05 31.13
N GLY A 137 -2.68 1.43 31.63
CA GLY A 137 -1.48 1.66 30.82
C GLY A 137 -0.80 0.40 30.27
N GLU A 138 -1.22 -0.80 30.70
CA GLU A 138 -0.71 -2.08 30.22
C GLU A 138 -1.79 -3.16 30.22
N ILE A 139 -1.77 -4.02 29.20
CA ILE A 139 -2.69 -5.16 29.04
C ILE A 139 -1.82 -6.38 28.79
N LEU A 140 -1.87 -7.37 29.71
CA LEU A 140 -1.03 -8.57 29.65
C LEU A 140 0.49 -8.28 29.55
N GLY A 141 0.96 -7.18 30.17
CA GLY A 141 2.36 -6.76 30.13
C GLY A 141 2.79 -6.12 28.80
N MET A 142 1.85 -5.72 27.96
CA MET A 142 2.08 -5.01 26.70
C MET A 142 1.37 -3.66 26.69
N HIS A 143 1.92 -2.71 25.91
CA HIS A 143 1.29 -1.42 25.68
C HIS A 143 -0.09 -1.60 25.01
N PRO A 144 -1.14 -0.86 25.42
CA PRO A 144 -2.49 -0.97 24.85
C PRO A 144 -2.54 -0.84 23.33
N HIS A 145 -1.66 -0.03 22.73
CA HIS A 145 -1.54 0.06 21.27
C HIS A 145 -1.20 -1.27 20.61
N VAL A 146 -0.28 -2.05 21.17
CA VAL A 146 0.10 -3.34 20.59
C VAL A 146 -1.08 -4.30 20.64
N VAL A 147 -1.74 -4.37 21.80
CA VAL A 147 -2.87 -5.29 22.03
C VAL A 147 -4.09 -4.88 21.20
N GLY A 148 -4.38 -3.58 21.08
CA GLY A 148 -5.48 -3.05 20.28
C GLY A 148 -5.23 -3.11 18.77
N ALA A 149 -4.02 -2.80 18.32
CA ALA A 149 -3.70 -2.76 16.90
C ALA A 149 -3.51 -4.16 16.30
N ALA A 150 -2.98 -5.14 17.06
CA ALA A 150 -2.69 -6.47 16.52
C ALA A 150 -3.90 -7.18 15.87
N PRO A 151 -5.11 -7.22 16.49
CA PRO A 151 -6.30 -7.77 15.84
C PRO A 151 -6.71 -7.02 14.58
N VAL A 152 -6.59 -5.69 14.58
CA VAL A 152 -6.89 -4.83 13.41
C VAL A 152 -5.94 -5.17 12.26
N TYR A 153 -4.63 -5.19 12.52
CA TYR A 153 -3.63 -5.58 11.54
C TYR A 153 -3.82 -7.00 11.02
N ALA A 154 -4.22 -7.95 11.87
CA ALA A 154 -4.51 -9.31 11.43
C ALA A 154 -5.68 -9.35 10.43
N VAL A 155 -6.73 -8.56 10.66
CA VAL A 155 -7.87 -8.43 9.73
C VAL A 155 -7.45 -7.74 8.44
N LEU A 156 -6.69 -6.64 8.52
CA LEU A 156 -6.19 -5.92 7.35
C LEU A 156 -5.27 -6.78 6.48
N ALA A 157 -4.39 -7.58 7.11
CA ALA A 157 -3.47 -8.46 6.42
C ALA A 157 -4.14 -9.71 5.83
N PHE A 158 -5.27 -10.16 6.41
CA PHE A 158 -5.92 -11.42 6.02
C PHE A 158 -6.24 -11.47 4.53
N PHE A 159 -6.92 -10.45 3.99
CA PHE A 159 -7.38 -10.48 2.59
C PHE A 159 -6.22 -10.39 1.58
N PRO A 160 -5.26 -9.45 1.70
CA PRO A 160 -4.09 -9.43 0.81
C PRO A 160 -3.29 -10.72 0.90
N VAL A 161 -2.97 -11.21 2.10
CA VAL A 161 -2.19 -12.45 2.27
C VAL A 161 -2.94 -13.65 1.68
N TYR A 162 -4.25 -13.76 1.92
CA TYR A 162 -5.07 -14.80 1.31
C TYR A 162 -5.09 -14.70 -0.22
N ALA A 163 -5.22 -13.49 -0.78
CA ALA A 163 -5.14 -13.26 -2.22
C ALA A 163 -3.79 -13.75 -2.79
N LEU A 164 -2.69 -13.39 -2.14
CA LEU A 164 -1.33 -13.80 -2.52
C LEU A 164 -1.15 -15.32 -2.47
N LEU A 165 -1.47 -15.95 -1.34
CA LEU A 165 -1.24 -17.38 -1.16
C LEU A 165 -2.13 -18.23 -2.07
N ARG A 166 -3.40 -17.85 -2.23
CA ARG A 166 -4.37 -18.64 -2.99
C ARG A 166 -4.33 -18.38 -4.49
N TYR A 167 -4.21 -17.11 -4.88
CA TYR A 167 -4.37 -16.65 -6.26
C TYR A 167 -3.15 -15.91 -6.80
N GLY A 168 -2.14 -15.61 -6.00
CA GLY A 168 -0.94 -14.85 -6.41
C GLY A 168 -0.20 -15.48 -7.59
N LYS A 169 -0.27 -16.80 -7.76
CA LYS A 169 0.28 -17.52 -8.93
C LYS A 169 -0.25 -17.02 -10.28
N TYR A 170 -1.47 -16.49 -10.33
CA TYR A 170 -2.06 -15.97 -11.57
C TYR A 170 -1.49 -14.61 -11.94
N VAL A 171 -1.29 -13.74 -10.96
CA VAL A 171 -0.61 -12.45 -11.14
C VAL A 171 0.88 -12.64 -11.36
N TRP A 172 1.50 -13.58 -10.64
CA TRP A 172 2.90 -13.96 -10.83
C TRP A 172 3.19 -14.42 -12.25
N ARG A 173 2.22 -14.88 -13.05
CA ARG A 173 2.48 -15.24 -14.43
C ARG A 173 2.70 -14.02 -15.34
N ALA A 174 2.18 -12.86 -14.99
CA ALA A 174 2.35 -11.61 -15.74
C ALA A 174 3.77 -11.04 -15.53
N PRO A 175 4.65 -11.04 -16.55
CA PRO A 175 6.08 -10.76 -16.38
C PRO A 175 6.36 -9.36 -15.80
N THR A 176 5.58 -8.36 -16.20
CA THR A 176 5.76 -6.98 -15.73
C THR A 176 5.22 -6.80 -14.32
N ALA A 177 4.11 -7.47 -13.97
CA ALA A 177 3.46 -7.32 -12.67
C ALA A 177 4.22 -7.97 -11.51
N ARG A 178 5.03 -9.02 -11.76
CA ARG A 178 5.78 -9.78 -10.72
C ARG A 178 6.58 -8.88 -9.78
N TRP A 179 7.35 -7.97 -10.34
CA TRP A 179 8.23 -7.11 -9.53
C TRP A 179 7.44 -6.15 -8.66
N TYR A 180 6.38 -5.56 -9.20
CA TYR A 180 5.48 -4.71 -8.43
C TYR A 180 4.73 -5.47 -7.34
N LEU A 181 4.34 -6.72 -7.61
CA LEU A 181 3.75 -7.61 -6.61
C LEU A 181 4.71 -7.84 -5.43
N VAL A 182 5.97 -8.19 -5.70
CA VAL A 182 6.98 -8.36 -4.64
C VAL A 182 7.16 -7.07 -3.86
N LEU A 183 7.39 -5.94 -4.55
CA LEU A 183 7.60 -4.65 -3.91
C LEU A 183 6.42 -4.23 -3.04
N THR A 184 5.19 -4.38 -3.54
CA THR A 184 3.97 -4.03 -2.79
C THR A 184 3.92 -4.76 -1.46
N TYR A 185 4.09 -6.09 -1.47
CA TYR A 185 3.99 -6.87 -0.24
C TYR A 185 5.17 -6.63 0.69
N CYS A 186 6.39 -6.47 0.16
CA CYS A 186 7.56 -6.18 0.99
C CYS A 186 7.48 -4.80 1.66
N LEU A 187 7.12 -3.75 0.91
CA LEU A 187 7.01 -2.39 1.44
C LEU A 187 5.86 -2.30 2.43
N TYR A 188 4.66 -2.77 2.06
CA TYR A 188 3.49 -2.67 2.91
C TYR A 188 3.65 -3.51 4.19
N ALA A 189 4.06 -4.78 4.07
CA ALA A 189 4.28 -5.61 5.27
C ALA A 189 5.42 -5.06 6.15
N GLY A 190 6.47 -4.49 5.55
CA GLY A 190 7.55 -3.83 6.27
C GLY A 190 7.03 -2.64 7.10
N SER A 191 6.24 -1.77 6.47
CA SER A 191 5.61 -0.62 7.14
C SER A 191 4.72 -1.07 8.30
N GLN A 192 3.77 -1.97 8.04
CA GLN A 192 2.80 -2.39 9.06
C GLN A 192 3.46 -3.15 10.23
N LEU A 193 4.54 -3.90 9.97
CA LEU A 193 5.30 -4.54 11.04
C LEU A 193 6.10 -3.51 11.85
N ALA A 194 6.66 -2.49 11.22
CA ALA A 194 7.31 -1.39 11.93
C ALA A 194 6.30 -0.67 12.83
N ALA A 195 5.15 -0.27 12.29
CA ALA A 195 4.06 0.39 12.99
C ALA A 195 3.55 -0.44 14.20
N LEU A 196 3.22 -1.72 14.00
CA LEU A 196 2.75 -2.60 15.07
C LEU A 196 3.79 -2.76 16.19
N THR A 197 5.07 -2.82 15.82
CA THR A 197 6.16 -3.04 16.79
C THR A 197 6.71 -1.77 17.39
N SER A 198 6.27 -0.58 16.95
CA SER A 198 6.79 0.71 17.39
C SER A 198 6.72 0.89 18.91
N HIS A 199 5.72 0.25 19.56
CA HIS A 199 5.48 0.28 21.00
C HIS A 199 6.01 -0.96 21.76
N LEU A 200 6.50 -2.01 21.08
CA LEU A 200 6.92 -3.28 21.71
C LEU A 200 8.26 -3.20 22.47
N ALA A 201 9.05 -2.15 22.27
CA ALA A 201 10.31 -1.97 22.98
C ALA A 201 10.62 -0.52 23.34
N GLY A 202 9.62 0.37 23.32
CA GLY A 202 9.61 1.78 23.79
C GLY A 202 10.67 2.75 23.25
N VAL A 203 11.72 2.26 22.58
CA VAL A 203 12.95 3.02 22.30
C VAL A 203 13.47 2.76 20.90
N TRP A 204 13.05 1.69 20.21
CA TRP A 204 13.63 1.37 18.91
C TRP A 204 13.17 2.35 17.81
N TYR A 205 11.90 2.78 17.81
CA TYR A 205 11.41 3.84 16.91
C TYR A 205 12.18 5.14 17.12
N ALA A 206 12.27 5.60 18.38
CA ALA A 206 13.04 6.80 18.71
C ALA A 206 14.53 6.66 18.34
N LYS A 207 15.16 5.50 18.58
CA LYS A 207 16.56 5.25 18.16
C LYS A 207 16.72 5.28 16.64
N ALA A 208 15.79 4.69 15.91
CA ALA A 208 15.79 4.70 14.45
C ALA A 208 15.58 6.13 13.91
N GLY A 209 14.68 6.91 14.51
CA GLY A 209 14.45 8.30 14.14
C GLY A 209 15.64 9.20 14.42
N ASN A 210 16.27 9.06 15.58
CA ASN A 210 17.53 9.75 15.88
C ASN A 210 18.62 9.35 14.87
N ALA A 211 18.74 8.06 14.53
CA ALA A 211 19.70 7.62 13.52
C ALA A 211 19.40 8.21 12.12
N VAL A 212 18.13 8.32 11.73
CA VAL A 212 17.71 8.98 10.48
C VAL A 212 18.07 10.46 10.52
N ASN A 213 17.78 11.15 11.62
CA ASN A 213 18.13 12.56 11.80
C ASN A 213 19.64 12.78 11.66
N GLU A 214 20.45 11.99 12.37
CA GLU A 214 21.91 12.09 12.33
C GLU A 214 22.50 11.74 10.96
N LEU A 215 22.07 10.62 10.36
CA LEU A 215 22.68 10.12 9.11
C LEU A 215 22.25 10.88 7.86
N ILE A 216 20.99 11.33 7.80
CA ILE A 216 20.44 11.98 6.60
C ILE A 216 20.49 13.50 6.72
N PHE A 217 20.18 14.03 7.91
CA PHE A 217 20.02 15.46 8.15
C PHE A 217 21.12 16.07 9.02
N GLY A 218 22.11 15.29 9.47
CA GLY A 218 23.20 15.77 10.33
C GLY A 218 22.71 16.28 11.69
N GLY A 219 21.59 15.75 12.20
CA GLY A 219 20.96 16.20 13.44
C GLY A 219 20.21 17.53 13.31
N GLY A 220 20.03 18.04 12.09
CA GLY A 220 19.48 19.36 11.83
C GLY A 220 17.96 19.44 11.74
N LEU A 221 17.22 18.33 11.87
CA LEU A 221 15.76 18.42 11.93
C LEU A 221 15.31 19.15 13.21
N PRO A 222 14.42 20.15 13.09
CA PRO A 222 13.91 20.88 14.24
C PRO A 222 13.02 19.96 15.10
N PRO A 223 13.13 20.07 16.44
CA PRO A 223 12.30 19.29 17.33
C PRO A 223 10.86 19.76 17.30
N LEU A 224 9.94 18.87 17.67
CA LEU A 224 8.53 19.22 17.85
C LEU A 224 8.35 20.14 19.09
N PRO A 225 7.48 21.15 19.02
CA PRO A 225 7.30 22.09 20.12
C PRO A 225 6.69 21.39 21.35
N ASN A 226 7.21 21.71 22.54
CA ASN A 226 6.68 21.26 23.82
C ASN A 226 6.62 19.73 24.04
N VAL A 227 7.37 18.95 23.26
CA VAL A 227 7.50 17.50 23.47
C VAL A 227 8.96 17.09 23.68
N SER A 228 9.17 15.91 24.27
CA SER A 228 10.52 15.40 24.51
C SER A 228 11.22 15.00 23.19
N GLN A 229 12.56 15.00 23.20
CA GLN A 229 13.33 14.57 22.03
C GLN A 229 12.98 13.15 21.58
N GLY A 230 12.81 12.21 22.52
CA GLY A 230 12.46 10.82 22.16
C GLY A 230 11.10 10.70 21.44
N VAL A 231 10.15 11.61 21.73
CA VAL A 231 8.87 11.68 21.00
C VAL A 231 9.08 12.32 19.62
N THR A 232 9.90 13.37 19.52
CA THR A 232 10.29 13.93 18.21
C THR A 232 10.90 12.85 17.33
N ASP A 233 11.88 12.11 17.85
CA ASP A 233 12.57 11.06 17.10
C ASP A 233 11.60 9.93 16.72
N TYR A 234 10.64 9.58 17.57
CA TYR A 234 9.57 8.65 17.20
C TYR A 234 8.83 9.13 15.94
N PHE A 235 8.40 10.39 15.92
CA PHE A 235 7.65 10.96 14.80
C PHE A 235 8.48 11.11 13.52
N ILE A 236 9.82 11.22 13.62
CA ILE A 236 10.67 11.18 12.43
C ILE A 236 10.49 9.84 11.69
N VAL A 237 10.38 8.72 12.40
CA VAL A 237 10.11 7.43 11.75
C VAL A 237 8.67 7.35 11.29
N ASP A 238 7.73 7.56 12.22
CA ASP A 238 6.29 7.41 12.04
C ASP A 238 5.74 8.31 10.92
N SER A 239 6.22 9.54 10.80
CA SER A 239 5.77 10.47 9.76
C SER A 239 6.68 10.47 8.55
N LEU A 240 7.99 10.73 8.69
CA LEU A 240 8.82 10.96 7.51
C LEU A 240 9.15 9.66 6.77
N VAL A 241 9.51 8.60 7.50
CA VAL A 241 10.00 7.34 6.92
C VAL A 241 8.84 6.42 6.56
N GLU A 242 7.90 6.20 7.48
CA GLU A 242 6.77 5.29 7.30
C GLU A 242 5.88 5.76 6.15
N GLU A 243 5.39 7.00 6.19
CA GLU A 243 4.55 7.58 5.10
C GLU A 243 5.24 7.55 3.73
N THR A 244 6.58 7.69 3.70
CA THR A 244 7.35 7.52 2.46
C THR A 244 7.24 6.08 1.94
N ILE A 245 7.41 5.10 2.83
CA ILE A 245 7.33 3.67 2.50
C ILE A 245 5.90 3.28 2.12
N GLU A 246 4.90 3.78 2.84
CA GLU A 246 3.49 3.51 2.58
C GLU A 246 3.03 4.09 1.24
N LEU A 247 3.37 5.35 0.96
CA LEU A 247 3.06 5.95 -0.34
C LEU A 247 3.72 5.18 -1.50
N LEU A 248 4.97 4.70 -1.32
CA LEU A 248 5.62 3.81 -2.29
C LEU A 248 4.92 2.44 -2.40
N ALA A 249 4.45 1.88 -1.28
CA ALA A 249 3.73 0.61 -1.26
C ALA A 249 2.41 0.73 -2.05
N VAL A 250 1.63 1.78 -1.82
CA VAL A 250 0.37 2.01 -2.54
C VAL A 250 0.62 2.34 -4.01
N ALA A 251 1.65 3.12 -4.34
CA ALA A 251 2.03 3.39 -5.72
C ALA A 251 2.45 2.12 -6.47
N THR A 252 3.25 1.25 -5.83
CA THR A 252 3.64 -0.04 -6.42
C THR A 252 2.46 -1.00 -6.57
N MET A 253 1.49 -0.92 -5.66
CA MET A 253 0.25 -1.69 -5.75
C MET A 253 -0.61 -1.29 -6.96
N LEU A 254 -0.81 0.02 -7.16
CA LEU A 254 -1.51 0.52 -8.35
C LEU A 254 -0.74 0.17 -9.63
N ALA A 255 0.60 0.31 -9.60
CA ALA A 255 1.46 -0.09 -10.71
C ALA A 255 1.35 -1.61 -11.01
N MET A 256 1.24 -2.47 -9.99
CA MET A 256 1.01 -3.91 -10.17
C MET A 256 -0.29 -4.18 -10.92
N ILE A 257 -1.38 -3.51 -10.55
CA ILE A 257 -2.69 -3.66 -11.23
C ILE A 257 -2.57 -3.24 -12.69
N LEU A 258 -2.00 -2.06 -12.97
CA LEU A 258 -1.79 -1.55 -14.33
C LEU A 258 -0.86 -2.45 -15.15
N ALA A 259 0.19 -2.99 -14.54
CA ALA A 259 1.15 -3.89 -15.18
C ALA A 259 0.48 -5.21 -15.58
N TYR A 260 -0.38 -5.75 -14.74
CA TYR A 260 -1.14 -6.94 -15.06
C TYR A 260 -2.12 -6.68 -16.23
N ILE A 261 -2.82 -5.54 -16.23
CA ILE A 261 -3.69 -5.13 -17.36
C ILE A 261 -2.90 -5.04 -18.66
N HIS A 262 -1.72 -4.40 -18.61
CA HIS A 262 -0.83 -4.28 -19.77
C HIS A 262 -0.40 -5.64 -20.31
N ASP A 263 0.01 -6.56 -19.44
CA ASP A 263 0.43 -7.90 -19.84
C ASP A 263 -0.74 -8.72 -20.42
N VAL A 264 -1.94 -8.61 -19.84
CA VAL A 264 -3.16 -9.24 -20.37
C VAL A 264 -3.49 -8.72 -21.77
N ARG A 265 -3.44 -7.39 -21.97
CA ARG A 265 -3.72 -6.75 -23.26
C ARG A 265 -2.75 -7.17 -24.35
N ARG A 266 -1.49 -7.43 -23.99
CA ARG A 266 -0.45 -7.89 -24.91
C ARG A 266 -0.43 -9.40 -25.13
N GLY A 267 -1.33 -10.14 -24.47
CA GLY A 267 -1.32 -11.61 -24.51
C GLY A 267 -0.09 -12.23 -23.84
N ALA A 268 0.61 -11.50 -22.97
CA ALA A 268 1.80 -11.96 -22.29
C ALA A 268 1.50 -12.85 -21.07
N VAL A 269 0.25 -12.88 -20.60
CA VAL A 269 -0.21 -13.76 -19.51
C VAL A 269 -0.65 -15.12 -20.10
N PRO A 270 0.03 -16.22 -19.75
CA PRO A 270 -0.39 -17.56 -20.16
C PRO A 270 -1.78 -17.91 -19.66
N VAL A 271 -2.63 -18.43 -20.56
CA VAL A 271 -3.96 -18.93 -20.23
C VAL A 271 -3.82 -20.31 -19.56
N PRO A 272 -4.43 -20.55 -18.39
CA PRO A 272 -4.49 -21.88 -17.80
C PRO A 272 -5.12 -22.87 -18.78
N ARG A 273 -4.50 -24.04 -18.99
CA ARG A 273 -5.12 -25.12 -19.77
C ARG A 273 -6.39 -25.58 -19.04
N SER A 274 -7.50 -25.70 -19.75
CA SER A 274 -8.72 -26.26 -19.18
C SER A 274 -8.46 -27.73 -18.82
N PRO A 275 -8.71 -28.17 -17.57
CA PRO A 275 -8.54 -29.57 -17.18
C PRO A 275 -9.38 -30.52 -18.04
N ASP A 276 -10.51 -30.05 -18.56
CA ASP A 276 -11.48 -30.88 -19.29
C ASP A 276 -11.02 -31.28 -20.70
N ARG A 277 -10.03 -30.59 -21.28
CA ARG A 277 -9.53 -30.95 -22.62
C ARG A 277 -8.63 -32.18 -22.63
N ASP A 278 -8.03 -32.54 -21.50
CA ASP A 278 -7.15 -33.70 -21.39
C ASP A 278 -7.92 -35.00 -21.07
N GLN A 279 -9.21 -34.92 -20.73
CA GLN A 279 -10.05 -36.10 -20.44
C GLN A 279 -10.85 -36.62 -21.66
N ALA A 280 -10.88 -35.88 -22.77
CA ALA A 280 -11.66 -36.24 -23.96
C ALA A 280 -10.86 -37.03 -25.02
N SER A 281 -9.60 -37.36 -24.75
CA SER A 281 -8.68 -38.02 -25.70
C SER A 281 -8.26 -39.45 -25.30
N THR A 282 -8.91 -40.02 -24.28
CA THR A 282 -8.77 -41.43 -23.85
C THR A 282 -10.09 -42.15 -24.00
#